data_AF-A0A945K3T2-F1
#
_entry.id   AF-A0A945K3T2-F1
#
_cell.length_a   1.000
_cell.length_b   1.000
_cell.length_c   1.000
_cell.angle_alpha   90.00
_cell.angle_beta   90.00
_cell.angle_gamma   90.00
#
_symmetry.space_group_name_H-M   'P 1'
#
loop_
_entity.id
_entity.type
_entity.pdbx_description
1 polymer ?
#
loop_
_entity_poly.entity_id
_entity_poly.type
_entity_poly.pdbx_seq_one_letter_code
_entity_poly.pdbx_strand_id
1 'polypeptide(L)'
;MDISDWRARIDTVDQIIIDLLNRRMNYAQEIGHLKDAKGQQVRDPRREREVIERLKAYNQGPIGDEAIADLYTRIIAEARNLEGEKP
;
A
#
# COMPACT_ATOMS: atom_id res chain seq x y z
N MET A 1 30.32 -0.53 -13.54
CA MET A 1 29.00 -0.86 -12.97
C MET A 1 28.86 -2.36 -13.03
N ASP A 2 28.77 -3.01 -11.87
CA ASP A 2 28.62 -4.46 -11.74
C ASP A 2 27.33 -4.83 -10.98
N ILE A 3 27.17 -6.11 -10.64
CA ILE A 3 26.00 -6.60 -9.88
C ILE A 3 25.90 -5.95 -8.50
N SER A 4 27.03 -5.70 -7.83
CA SER A 4 27.07 -5.11 -6.49
C SER A 4 26.60 -3.65 -6.52
N ASP A 5 27.01 -2.90 -7.55
CA ASP A 5 26.55 -1.53 -7.76
C ASP A 5 25.01 -1.45 -7.93
N TRP A 6 24.43 -2.40 -8.66
CA TRP A 6 22.97 -2.47 -8.83
C TRP A 6 22.25 -2.90 -7.57
N ARG A 7 22.82 -3.83 -6.78
CA ARG A 7 22.25 -4.22 -5.48
C ARG A 7 22.21 -3.04 -4.51
N ALA A 8 23.27 -2.25 -4.41
CA ALA A 8 23.28 -1.05 -3.56
C ALA A 8 22.20 -0.03 -3.97
N ARG A 9 21.91 0.08 -5.28
CA ARG A 9 20.81 0.92 -5.78
C ARG A 9 19.44 0.35 -5.39
N ILE A 10 19.26 -0.97 -5.47
CA ILE A 10 18.04 -1.64 -5.01
C ILE A 10 17.84 -1.41 -3.51
N ASP A 11 18.88 -1.60 -2.69
CA ASP A 11 18.81 -1.39 -1.24
C ASP A 11 18.35 0.04 -0.89
N THR A 12 18.85 1.03 -1.65
CA THR A 12 18.43 2.43 -1.48
C THR A 12 16.96 2.63 -1.84
N VAL A 13 16.49 2.02 -2.93
CA VAL A 13 15.08 2.08 -3.34
C VAL A 13 14.18 1.38 -2.31
N ASP A 14 14.61 0.24 -1.80
CA ASP A 14 13.87 -0.53 -0.80
C ASP A 14 13.69 0.25 0.51
N GLN A 15 14.70 0.99 0.94
CA GLN A 15 14.57 1.91 2.09
C GLN A 15 13.48 2.96 1.86
N ILE A 16 13.46 3.58 0.68
CA ILE A 16 12.44 4.57 0.32
C ILE A 16 11.06 3.93 0.26
N ILE A 17 10.94 2.71 -0.28
CA ILE A 17 9.69 1.96 -0.33
C ILE A 17 9.17 1.71 1.09
N ILE A 18 10.01 1.24 2.02
CA ILE A 18 9.61 1.00 3.41
C ILE A 18 9.13 2.29 4.08
N ASP A 19 9.84 3.40 3.90
CA ASP A 19 9.42 4.69 4.46
C ASP A 19 8.06 5.16 3.92
N LEU A 20 7.82 5.00 2.61
CA LEU A 20 6.56 5.35 1.99
C LEU A 20 5.42 4.43 2.45
N LEU A 21 5.68 3.13 2.60
CA LEU A 21 4.71 2.16 3.12
C LEU A 21 4.33 2.49 4.56
N ASN A 22 5.31 2.75 5.43
CA ASN A 22 5.06 3.14 6.83
C ASN A 22 4.20 4.41 6.91
N ARG A 23 4.52 5.44 6.10
CA ARG A 23 3.68 6.65 6.01
C ARG A 23 2.25 6.35 5.57
N ARG A 24 2.08 5.49 4.56
CA ARG A 24 0.76 5.05 4.11
C ARG A 24 -0.01 4.32 5.22
N MET A 25 0.66 3.48 6.01
CA MET A 25 0.04 2.76 7.13
C MET A 25 -0.39 3.71 8.25
N ASN A 26 0.43 4.71 8.59
CA ASN A 26 0.03 5.73 9.55
C ASN A 26 -1.23 6.47 9.10
N TYR A 27 -1.34 6.84 7.82
CA TYR A 27 -2.56 7.46 7.29
C TYR A 27 -3.78 6.53 7.38
N ALA A 28 -3.60 5.24 7.13
CA ALA A 28 -4.67 4.25 7.27
C ALA A 28 -5.12 4.09 8.72
N GLN A 29 -4.19 4.05 9.68
CA GLN A 29 -4.51 4.02 11.12
C GLN A 29 -5.32 5.23 11.56
N GLU A 30 -4.93 6.44 11.15
CA GLU A 30 -5.71 7.64 11.45
C GLU A 30 -7.12 7.59 10.86
N ILE A 31 -7.26 7.06 9.64
CA ILE A 31 -8.58 6.80 9.04
C ILE A 31 -9.36 5.77 9.88
N GLY A 32 -8.71 4.69 10.33
CA GLY A 32 -9.29 3.68 11.21
C GLY A 32 -9.85 4.28 12.50
N HIS A 33 -9.07 5.11 13.19
CA HIS A 33 -9.51 5.83 14.39
C HIS A 33 -10.75 6.70 14.12
N LEU A 34 -10.78 7.39 12.98
CA LEU A 34 -11.94 8.22 12.58
C LEU A 34 -13.18 7.40 12.23
N LYS A 35 -13.01 6.22 11.63
CA LYS A 35 -14.10 5.29 11.33
C LYS A 35 -14.67 4.70 12.62
N ASP A 36 -13.81 4.26 13.52
CA ASP A 36 -14.18 3.68 14.81
C ASP A 36 -14.98 4.69 15.65
N ALA A 37 -14.50 5.93 15.74
CA ALA A 37 -15.20 7.03 16.41
C ALA A 37 -16.60 7.33 15.82
N LYS A 38 -16.87 6.92 14.57
CA LYS A 38 -18.14 7.09 13.86
C LYS A 38 -18.96 5.79 13.76
N GLY A 39 -18.47 4.67 14.32
CA GLY A 39 -19.09 3.36 14.17
C GLY A 39 -19.13 2.85 12.72
N GLN A 40 -18.22 3.30 11.87
CA GLN A 40 -18.12 2.89 10.47
C GLN A 40 -17.29 1.61 10.32
N GLN A 41 -17.62 0.80 9.33
CA GLN A 41 -16.86 -0.43 9.04
C GLN A 41 -15.45 -0.10 8.54
N VAL A 42 -14.48 -0.87 9.01
CA VAL A 42 -13.06 -0.77 8.59
C VAL A 42 -12.92 -1.07 7.10
N ARG A 43 -13.56 -2.14 6.62
CA ARG A 43 -13.48 -2.59 5.23
C ARG A 43 -14.44 -1.83 4.32
N ASP A 44 -13.90 -1.23 3.25
CA ASP A 44 -14.66 -0.58 2.19
C ASP A 44 -14.20 -1.09 0.81
N PRO A 45 -14.83 -2.17 0.28
CA PRO A 45 -14.43 -2.78 -0.98
C PRO A 45 -14.52 -1.85 -2.19
N ARG A 46 -15.42 -0.85 -2.15
CA ARG A 46 -15.53 0.14 -3.23
C ARG A 46 -14.29 1.03 -3.21
N ARG A 47 -13.90 1.52 -2.03
CA ARG A 47 -12.70 2.34 -1.89
C ARG A 47 -11.43 1.61 -2.29
N GLU A 48 -11.30 0.33 -1.94
CA GLU A 48 -10.14 -0.50 -2.32
C GLU A 48 -10.01 -0.61 -3.85
N ARG A 49 -11.11 -0.87 -4.55
CA ARG A 49 -11.13 -0.92 -6.02
C ARG A 49 -10.74 0.42 -6.64
N GLU A 50 -11.30 1.52 -6.14
CA GLU A 50 -10.95 2.87 -6.61
C GLU A 50 -9.45 3.18 -6.46
N VAL A 51 -8.83 2.74 -5.34
CA VAL A 51 -7.39 2.89 -5.13
C VAL A 51 -6.60 2.11 -6.17
N ILE A 52 -6.95 0.84 -6.40
CA ILE A 52 -6.25 -0.03 -7.35
C ILE A 52 -6.36 0.52 -8.78
N GLU A 53 -7.56 0.87 -9.24
CA GLU A 53 -7.77 1.39 -10.60
C GLU A 53 -7.03 2.71 -10.83
N ARG A 54 -7.02 3.61 -9.84
CA ARG A 54 -6.21 4.84 -9.91
C ARG A 54 -4.72 4.56 -10.04
N LEU A 55 -4.22 3.53 -9.35
CA LEU A 55 -2.80 3.17 -9.38
C LEU A 55 -2.39 2.50 -10.70
N LYS A 56 -3.26 1.66 -11.27
CA LYS A 56 -3.09 1.15 -12.64
C LYS A 56 -3.01 2.28 -13.64
N ALA A 57 -3.92 3.25 -13.56
CA ALA A 57 -3.91 4.42 -14.45
C ALA A 57 -2.64 5.30 -14.31
N TYR A 58 -1.99 5.28 -13.14
CA TYR A 58 -0.72 5.99 -12.89
C TYR A 58 0.51 5.17 -13.30
N ASN A 59 0.38 3.85 -13.41
CA ASN A 59 1.48 2.94 -13.70
C ASN A 59 2.01 3.15 -15.13
N GLN A 60 3.28 3.54 -15.25
CA GLN A 60 3.96 3.70 -16.54
C GLN A 60 4.93 2.54 -16.83
N GLY A 61 4.82 1.45 -16.07
CA GLY A 61 5.72 0.30 -16.12
C GLY A 61 6.99 0.50 -15.28
N PRO A 62 7.90 -0.49 -15.28
CA PRO A 62 7.84 -1.74 -16.05
C PRO A 62 6.94 -2.82 -15.43
N ILE A 63 6.36 -2.57 -14.25
CA ILE A 63 5.45 -3.51 -13.58
C ILE A 63 4.13 -3.55 -14.36
N GLY A 64 3.55 -4.74 -14.57
CA GLY A 64 2.24 -4.88 -15.19
C GLY A 64 1.09 -4.51 -14.24
N ASP A 65 -0.04 -4.07 -14.79
CA ASP A 65 -1.19 -3.61 -13.99
C ASP A 65 -1.77 -4.67 -13.06
N GLU A 66 -1.72 -5.95 -13.46
CA GLU A 66 -2.14 -7.06 -12.61
C GLU A 66 -1.21 -7.21 -11.39
N ALA A 67 0.10 -7.11 -11.59
CA ALA A 67 1.06 -7.12 -10.49
C ALA A 67 0.90 -5.90 -9.57
N ILE A 68 0.57 -4.72 -10.11
CA ILE A 68 0.20 -3.55 -9.29
C ILE A 68 -1.04 -3.85 -8.43
N ALA A 69 -2.07 -4.46 -9.02
CA ALA A 69 -3.28 -4.82 -8.29
C ALA A 69 -2.98 -5.81 -7.15
N ASP A 70 -2.17 -6.84 -7.40
CA ASP A 70 -1.80 -7.85 -6.41
C ASP A 70 -1.01 -7.25 -5.25
N LEU A 71 0.01 -6.44 -5.56
CA LEU A 71 0.84 -5.76 -4.56
C LEU A 71 -0.02 -4.84 -3.69
N TYR A 72 -0.87 -4.02 -4.30
CA TYR A 72 -1.69 -3.08 -3.54
C TYR A 72 -2.82 -3.74 -2.78
N THR A 73 -3.35 -4.88 -3.24
CA THR A 73 -4.30 -5.68 -2.47
C THR A 73 -3.67 -6.16 -1.16
N ARG A 74 -2.41 -6.61 -1.18
CA ARG A 74 -1.67 -7.00 0.03
C ARG A 74 -1.39 -5.81 0.95
N ILE A 75 -0.96 -4.67 0.39
CA ILE A 75 -0.72 -3.44 1.16
C ILE A 75 -2.01 -2.93 1.83
N ILE A 76 -3.15 -2.99 1.13
CA ILE A 76 -4.46 -2.62 1.67
C ILE A 76 -4.88 -3.60 2.76
N ALA A 77 -4.66 -4.90 2.57
CA ALA A 77 -4.98 -5.91 3.60
C ALA A 77 -4.19 -5.66 4.88
N GLU A 78 -2.89 -5.35 4.78
CA GLU A 78 -2.08 -5.05 5.95
C GLU A 78 -2.53 -3.78 6.68
N ALA A 79 -2.93 -2.75 5.92
CA ALA A 79 -3.52 -1.54 6.50
C ALA A 79 -4.77 -1.85 7.33
N ARG A 80 -5.63 -2.78 6.88
CA ARG A 80 -6.84 -3.17 7.64
C ARG A 80 -6.52 -3.90 8.94
N ASN A 81 -5.49 -4.75 8.94
CA ASN A 81 -5.00 -5.41 10.16
C ASN A 81 -4.58 -4.36 11.21
N LEU A 82 -3.94 -3.27 10.77
CA LEU A 82 -3.54 -2.16 11.64
C LEU A 82 -4.72 -1.28 12.09
N GLU A 83 -5.78 -1.16 11.28
CA GLU A 83 -7.03 -0.45 11.63
C GLU A 83 -7.87 -1.21 12.68
N GLY A 84 -7.46 -2.41 13.11
CA GLY A 84 -8.12 -3.19 14.17
C GLY A 84 -9.07 -4.29 13.67
N GLU A 85 -9.06 -4.60 12.38
CA GLU A 85 -9.69 -5.82 11.84
C GLU A 85 -8.89 -7.03 12.36
N LYS A 86 -9.31 -7.61 13.50
CA LYS A 86 -8.78 -8.92 13.91
C LYS A 86 -9.23 -9.98 12.89
N PRO A 87 -8.36 -10.96 12.58
CA PRO A 87 -8.63 -11.99 11.57
C PRO A 87 -9.91 -12.78 11.84
#